data_AF-A0A7L5A073-F1
#
_entry.id   AF-A0A7L5A073-F1
#
_cell.length_a   1.000
_cell.length_b   1.000
_cell.length_c   1.000
_cell.angle_alpha   90.00
_cell.angle_beta   90.00
_cell.angle_gamma   90.00
#
_symmetry.space_group_name_H-M   'P 1'
#
loop_
_entity.id
_entity.type
_entity.pdbx_description
1 polymer ?
#
loop_
_entity_poly.entity_id
_entity_poly.type
_entity_poly.pdbx_seq_one_letter_code
_entity_poly.pdbx_strand_id
1 'polypeptide(L)'
;MPRKPRIEIPENAGELLKLSASVYAQHQKLAAKSPLNALEEGPTWADAGGSVATAQELQSRIEQAEKDLKVMYGQRNQYLDVLTPLVRRSRDLLSGVHSQNLRRLGEYGFDVVEAAAGKAGPAPTAKS
;
A
#
# COMPACT_ATOMS: atom_id res chain seq x y z
N MET A 1 45.40 0.89 -19.90
CA MET A 1 45.12 0.80 -18.45
C MET A 1 43.89 -0.09 -18.26
N PRO A 2 43.90 -1.07 -17.34
CA PRO A 2 42.69 -1.85 -17.05
C PRO A 2 41.59 -0.92 -16.48
N ARG A 3 40.33 -1.17 -16.85
CA ARG A 3 39.19 -0.41 -16.30
C ARG A 3 39.11 -0.64 -14.79
N LYS A 4 38.97 0.43 -14.02
CA LYS A 4 38.71 0.31 -12.57
C LYS A 4 37.33 -0.34 -12.35
N PRO A 5 37.21 -1.30 -11.42
CA PRO A 5 35.92 -1.86 -11.06
C PRO A 5 35.00 -0.80 -10.44
N ARG A 6 33.71 -0.88 -10.74
CA ARG A 6 32.66 -0.05 -10.12
C ARG A 6 32.12 -0.78 -8.89
N ILE A 7 31.93 -0.05 -7.80
CA ILE A 7 31.27 -0.55 -6.60
C ILE A 7 29.83 -0.03 -6.64
N GLU A 8 28.86 -0.93 -6.61
CA GLU A 8 27.44 -0.60 -6.61
C GLU A 8 26.90 -0.60 -5.19
N ILE A 9 26.14 0.43 -4.83
CA ILE A 9 25.41 0.53 -3.58
C ILE A 9 23.95 0.28 -3.91
N PRO A 10 23.27 -0.69 -3.26
CA PRO A 10 21.87 -0.97 -3.54
C PRO A 10 20.98 0.24 -3.25
N GLU A 11 20.01 0.49 -4.14
CA GLU A 11 18.98 1.52 -3.94
C GLU A 11 17.78 1.00 -3.15
N ASN A 12 17.55 -0.33 -3.18
CA ASN A 12 16.50 -0.96 -2.40
C ASN A 12 16.88 -0.99 -0.90
N ALA A 13 15.96 -0.52 -0.05
CA ALA A 13 16.19 -0.45 1.40
C ALA A 13 16.56 -1.81 2.02
N GLY A 14 15.88 -2.90 1.63
CA GLY A 14 16.17 -4.23 2.16
C GLY A 14 17.56 -4.73 1.77
N GLU A 15 17.99 -4.50 0.53
CA GLU A 15 19.34 -4.86 0.07
C GLU A 15 20.42 -3.99 0.73
N LEU A 16 20.15 -2.68 0.90
CA LEU A 16 21.05 -1.76 1.60
C LEU A 16 21.23 -2.16 3.07
N LEU A 17 20.15 -2.57 3.75
CA LEU A 17 20.21 -3.05 5.14
C LEU A 17 20.98 -4.38 5.26
N LYS A 18 20.84 -5.29 4.29
CA LYS A 18 21.64 -6.52 4.22
C LYS A 18 23.13 -6.23 4.01
N LEU A 19 23.45 -5.29 3.13
CA LEU A 19 24.83 -4.84 2.92
C LEU A 19 25.38 -4.18 4.19
N SER A 20 24.61 -3.31 4.83
CA SER A 20 24.99 -2.62 6.08
C SER A 20 25.31 -3.61 7.19
N ALA A 21 24.51 -4.66 7.35
CA ALA A 21 24.79 -5.72 8.31
C ALA A 21 26.06 -6.51 8.00
N SER A 22 26.30 -6.82 6.72
CA SER A 22 27.53 -7.49 6.29
C SER A 22 28.78 -6.65 6.59
N VAL A 23 28.73 -5.35 6.26
CA VAL A 23 29.83 -4.42 6.51
C VAL A 23 30.06 -4.25 8.00
N TYR A 24 29.01 -4.04 8.79
CA TYR A 24 29.12 -3.87 10.25
C TYR A 24 29.64 -5.14 10.94
N ALA A 25 29.17 -6.32 10.54
CA ALA A 25 29.69 -7.58 11.06
C ALA A 25 31.19 -7.74 10.78
N GLN A 26 31.65 -7.35 9.58
CA GLN A 26 33.07 -7.38 9.25
C GLN A 26 33.87 -6.33 10.04
N HIS A 27 33.30 -5.13 10.26
CA HIS A 27 33.88 -4.11 11.12
C HIS A 27 34.10 -4.64 12.55
N GLN A 28 33.06 -5.24 13.14
CA GLN A 28 33.15 -5.84 14.47
C GLN A 28 34.21 -6.96 14.55
N LYS A 29 34.30 -7.82 13.52
CA LYS A 29 35.33 -8.87 13.46
C LYS A 29 36.76 -8.32 13.45
N LEU A 30 36.97 -7.19 12.76
CA LEU A 30 38.28 -6.54 12.68
C LEU A 30 38.58 -5.65 13.89
N ALA A 31 37.55 -5.22 14.62
CA ALA A 31 37.65 -4.37 15.81
C ALA A 31 38.59 -3.16 15.57
N ALA A 32 39.59 -2.96 16.42
CA ALA A 32 40.56 -1.86 16.29
C ALA A 32 41.36 -1.87 14.98
N LYS A 33 41.48 -3.04 14.32
CA LYS A 33 42.15 -3.18 13.01
C LYS A 33 41.25 -2.82 11.83
N SER A 34 39.98 -2.50 12.07
CA SER A 34 39.09 -2.13 10.99
C SER A 34 39.53 -0.81 10.36
N PRO A 35 39.75 -0.75 9.04
CA PRO A 35 40.07 0.51 8.37
C PRO A 35 38.89 1.51 8.43
N LEU A 36 37.69 1.05 8.76
CA LEU A 36 36.50 1.90 8.92
C LEU A 36 36.55 2.75 10.19
N ASN A 37 37.51 2.52 11.09
CA ASN A 37 37.77 3.43 12.21
C ASN A 37 38.33 4.79 11.76
N ALA A 38 38.83 4.89 10.52
CA ALA A 38 39.34 6.13 9.93
C ALA A 38 38.24 6.96 9.21
N LEU A 39 36.97 6.62 9.37
CA LEU A 39 35.86 7.44 8.88
C LEU A 39 35.77 8.71 9.73
N GLU A 40 36.22 9.84 9.18
CA GLU A 40 36.24 11.14 9.89
C GLU A 40 35.04 12.04 9.56
N GLU A 41 34.42 11.86 8.38
CA GLU A 41 33.30 12.68 7.92
C GLU A 41 31.98 11.89 7.96
N GLY A 42 31.01 12.39 8.74
CA GLY A 42 29.66 11.83 8.83
C GLY A 42 29.49 10.77 9.94
N PRO A 43 28.35 10.05 9.93
CA PRO A 43 28.04 9.04 10.95
C PRO A 43 29.02 7.87 10.89
N THR A 44 29.53 7.46 12.05
CA THR A 44 30.44 6.31 12.15
C THR A 44 29.67 5.02 12.48
N TRP A 45 30.36 3.88 12.37
CA TRP A 45 29.82 2.59 12.84
C TRP A 45 29.69 2.50 14.36
N ALA A 46 30.38 3.36 15.11
CA ALA A 46 30.16 3.47 16.55
C ALA A 46 28.81 4.13 16.85
N ASP A 47 28.40 5.10 16.03
CA ASP A 47 27.13 5.83 16.20
C ASP A 47 25.93 5.01 15.72
N ALA A 48 26.03 4.43 14.52
CA ALA A 48 24.89 3.82 13.82
C ALA A 48 24.86 2.28 13.88
N GLY A 49 25.97 1.64 14.24
CA GLY A 49 26.10 0.18 14.19
C GLY A 49 25.08 -0.56 15.05
N GLY A 50 24.71 0.00 16.21
CA GLY A 50 23.70 -0.57 17.09
C GLY A 50 22.30 -0.62 16.46
N SER A 51 22.00 0.27 15.51
CA SER A 51 20.69 0.32 14.84
C SER A 51 20.52 -0.72 13.73
N VAL A 52 21.61 -1.35 13.28
CA VAL A 52 21.59 -2.33 12.17
C VAL A 52 20.65 -3.49 12.46
N ALA A 53 20.74 -4.08 13.66
CA ALA A 53 19.91 -5.22 14.05
C ALA A 53 18.42 -4.84 14.07
N THR A 54 18.10 -3.69 14.66
CA THR A 54 16.73 -3.16 14.69
C THR A 54 16.19 -2.89 13.30
N ALA A 55 16.99 -2.31 12.41
CA ALA A 55 16.57 -2.02 11.04
C ALA A 55 16.29 -3.32 10.24
N GLN A 56 17.09 -4.38 10.43
CA GLN A 56 16.84 -5.68 9.82
C GLN A 56 15.57 -6.36 10.35
N GLU A 57 15.31 -6.24 11.66
CA GLU A 57 14.08 -6.76 12.25
C GLU A 57 12.85 -6.03 11.69
N LEU A 58 12.91 -4.71 11.61
CA LEU A 58 11.85 -3.90 11.02
C LEU A 58 11.59 -4.28 9.56
N GLN A 59 12.64 -4.42 8.75
CA GLN A 59 12.51 -4.86 7.37
C GLN A 59 11.84 -6.24 7.26
N SER A 60 12.23 -7.20 8.10
CA SER A 60 11.61 -8.54 8.11
C SER A 60 10.12 -8.48 8.50
N ARG A 61 9.77 -7.61 9.45
CA ARG A 61 8.37 -7.38 9.85
C ARG A 61 7.55 -6.74 8.74
N ILE A 62 8.12 -5.77 8.02
CA ILE A 62 7.48 -5.14 6.86
C ILE A 62 7.20 -6.20 5.78
N GLU A 63 8.21 -7.01 5.42
CA GLU A 63 8.05 -8.07 4.42
C GLU A 63 6.98 -9.10 4.81
N GLN A 64 6.86 -9.41 6.10
CA GLN A 64 5.79 -10.29 6.58
C GLN A 64 4.43 -9.61 6.51
N ALA A 65 4.32 -8.36 6.96
CA ALA A 65 3.08 -7.60 6.92
C ALA A 65 2.56 -7.42 5.49
N GLU A 66 3.45 -7.22 4.51
CA GLU A 66 3.08 -7.13 3.08
C GLU A 66 2.48 -8.45 2.56
N LYS A 67 3.04 -9.59 2.96
CA LYS A 67 2.49 -10.91 2.62
C LYS A 67 1.11 -11.11 3.26
N ASP A 68 0.99 -10.79 4.54
CA ASP A 68 -0.26 -10.94 5.28
C ASP A 68 -1.35 -10.03 4.68
N LEU A 69 -1.00 -8.79 4.34
CA LEU A 69 -1.89 -7.84 3.68
C LEU A 69 -2.40 -8.39 2.34
N LYS A 70 -1.52 -9.00 1.53
CA LYS A 70 -1.91 -9.63 0.26
C LYS A 70 -2.90 -10.78 0.48
N VAL A 71 -2.69 -11.60 1.50
CA VAL A 71 -3.62 -12.69 1.87
C VAL A 71 -4.97 -12.12 2.30
N MET A 72 -4.98 -11.10 3.16
CA MET A 72 -6.20 -10.44 3.62
C MET A 72 -7.00 -9.83 2.47
N TYR A 73 -6.32 -9.19 1.50
CA TYR A 73 -6.97 -8.70 0.29
C TYR A 73 -7.60 -9.83 -0.52
N GLY A 74 -6.92 -10.97 -0.67
CA GLY A 74 -7.46 -12.15 -1.34
C GLY A 74 -8.74 -12.65 -0.66
N GLN A 75 -8.70 -12.84 0.66
CA GLN A 75 -9.85 -13.29 1.44
C GLN A 75 -11.02 -12.31 1.36
N ARG A 76 -10.75 -11.00 1.55
CA ARG A 76 -11.78 -9.96 1.43
C ARG A 76 -12.45 -10.00 0.06
N ASN A 77 -11.68 -10.13 -1.01
CA ASN A 77 -12.23 -10.14 -2.36
C ASN A 77 -13.12 -11.37 -2.60
N GLN A 78 -12.76 -12.54 -2.08
CA GLN A 78 -13.63 -13.72 -2.12
C GLN A 78 -14.99 -13.48 -1.44
N TYR A 79 -15.02 -12.77 -0.30
CA TYR A 79 -16.29 -12.40 0.32
C TYR A 79 -17.06 -11.37 -0.52
N LEU A 80 -16.37 -10.41 -1.13
CA LEU A 80 -17.01 -9.40 -1.98
C LEU A 80 -17.65 -9.99 -3.23
N ASP A 81 -17.11 -11.08 -3.79
CA ASP A 81 -17.70 -11.79 -4.92
C ASP A 81 -19.11 -12.33 -4.61
N VAL A 82 -19.38 -12.66 -3.34
CA VAL A 82 -20.70 -13.13 -2.87
C VAL A 82 -21.57 -11.96 -2.39
N LEU A 83 -21.00 -11.07 -1.59
CA LEU A 83 -21.75 -9.99 -0.95
C LEU A 83 -22.23 -8.96 -1.97
N THR A 84 -21.42 -8.61 -2.97
CA THR A 84 -21.79 -7.62 -3.99
C THR A 84 -23.07 -8.01 -4.76
N PRO A 85 -23.18 -9.20 -5.38
CA PRO A 85 -24.41 -9.60 -6.05
C PRO A 85 -25.57 -9.82 -5.06
N LEU A 86 -25.31 -10.20 -3.81
CA LEU A 86 -26.36 -10.31 -2.79
C LEU A 86 -26.98 -8.93 -2.47
N VAL A 87 -26.15 -7.92 -2.22
CA VAL A 87 -26.61 -6.54 -1.96
C VAL A 87 -27.35 -5.98 -3.18
N ARG A 88 -26.86 -6.23 -4.40
CA ARG A 88 -27.56 -5.83 -5.65
C ARG A 88 -28.95 -6.47 -5.77
N ARG A 89 -29.05 -7.79 -5.57
CA ARG A 89 -30.34 -8.49 -5.60
C ARG A 89 -31.29 -7.99 -4.51
N SER A 90 -30.75 -7.68 -3.34
CA SER A 90 -31.54 -7.11 -2.23
C SER A 90 -32.09 -5.73 -2.59
N ARG A 91 -31.27 -4.85 -3.18
CA ARG A 91 -31.71 -3.57 -3.73
C ARG A 91 -32.82 -3.75 -4.76
N ASP A 92 -32.63 -4.66 -5.72
CA ASP A 92 -33.58 -4.87 -6.81
C ASP A 92 -34.94 -5.32 -6.27
N LEU A 93 -34.96 -6.27 -5.33
CA LEU A 93 -36.16 -6.70 -4.64
C LEU A 93 -36.85 -5.56 -3.88
N LEU A 94 -36.08 -4.83 -3.04
CA LEU A 94 -36.61 -3.72 -2.25
C LEU A 94 -37.15 -2.59 -3.14
N SER A 95 -36.52 -2.33 -4.27
CA SER A 95 -36.99 -1.34 -5.24
C SER A 95 -38.33 -1.74 -5.87
N GLY A 96 -38.56 -3.04 -6.09
CA GLY A 96 -39.87 -3.53 -6.52
C GLY A 96 -40.93 -3.37 -5.42
N VAL A 97 -40.62 -3.75 -4.19
CA VAL A 97 -41.52 -3.65 -3.01
C VAL A 97 -41.87 -2.20 -2.70
N HIS A 98 -40.90 -1.29 -2.76
CA HIS A 98 -41.05 0.13 -2.48
C HIS A 98 -41.09 0.98 -3.75
N SER A 99 -41.62 0.43 -4.85
CA SER A 99 -41.64 1.09 -6.17
C SER A 99 -42.28 2.48 -6.18
N GLN A 100 -43.24 2.74 -5.28
CA GLN A 100 -43.90 4.04 -5.15
C GLN A 100 -43.09 5.06 -4.33
N ASN A 101 -42.10 4.62 -3.55
CA ASN A 101 -41.27 5.49 -2.73
C ASN A 101 -39.88 4.85 -2.47
N LEU A 102 -38.96 5.02 -3.42
CA LEU A 102 -37.61 4.47 -3.33
C LEU A 102 -36.77 5.05 -2.19
N ARG A 103 -37.14 6.21 -1.61
CA ARG A 103 -36.43 6.77 -0.45
C ARG A 103 -36.46 5.82 0.76
N ARG A 104 -37.43 4.91 0.82
CA ARG A 104 -37.50 3.87 1.86
C ARG A 104 -36.32 2.90 1.83
N LEU A 105 -35.60 2.77 0.72
CA LEU A 105 -34.37 1.96 0.69
C LEU A 105 -33.28 2.54 1.60
N GLY A 106 -33.35 3.83 1.96
CA GLY A 106 -32.49 4.44 2.97
C GLY A 106 -32.66 3.84 4.37
N GLU A 107 -33.84 3.30 4.70
CA GLU A 107 -34.08 2.56 5.96
C GLU A 107 -33.19 1.30 6.04
N TYR A 108 -32.72 0.80 4.89
CA TYR A 108 -31.83 -0.36 4.76
C TYR A 108 -30.36 0.04 4.52
N GLY A 109 -30.04 1.33 4.62
CA GLY A 109 -28.68 1.85 4.45
C GLY A 109 -28.24 2.12 3.01
N PHE A 110 -29.15 2.07 2.03
CA PHE A 110 -28.84 2.52 0.67
C PHE A 110 -28.86 4.05 0.59
N ASP A 111 -27.83 4.63 -0.04
CA ASP A 111 -27.87 6.04 -0.42
C ASP A 111 -28.72 6.21 -1.69
N VAL A 112 -29.84 6.94 -1.57
CA VAL A 112 -30.82 7.13 -2.65
C VAL A 112 -30.64 8.53 -3.20
N VAL A 113 -29.85 8.64 -4.27
CA VAL A 113 -29.62 9.91 -4.96
C VAL A 113 -30.70 10.13 -6.02
N GLU A 114 -31.41 11.26 -5.93
CA GLU A 114 -32.33 11.67 -6.99
C GLU A 114 -31.55 12.26 -8.17
N ALA A 115 -31.82 11.77 -9.38
CA ALA A 115 -31.34 12.44 -10.58
C ALA A 115 -31.94 13.85 -10.63
N ALA A 116 -31.11 14.87 -10.80
CA ALA A 116 -31.59 16.23 -11.01
C ALA A 116 -32.63 16.21 -12.13
N ALA A 117 -33.83 16.73 -11.85
CA ALA A 117 -34.89 16.87 -12.85
C ALA A 117 -34.27 17.52 -14.09
N GLY A 118 -34.23 16.77 -15.20
CA GLY A 118 -33.66 17.25 -16.45
C GLY A 118 -34.30 18.60 -16.75
N LYS A 119 -33.47 19.65 -16.91
CA LYS A 119 -33.95 20.91 -17.47
C LYS A 119 -34.65 20.55 -18.77
N ALA A 120 -35.96 20.81 -18.84
CA ALA A 120 -36.72 20.70 -20.06
C ALA A 120 -35.96 21.46 -21.15
N GLY A 121 -35.48 20.74 -22.16
CA GLY A 121 -34.93 21.38 -23.35
C GLY A 121 -36.01 22.27 -23.97
N PRO A 122 -35.63 23.44 -24.53
CA PRO A 122 -36.62 24.38 -25.06
C PRO A 122 -37.46 23.70 -26.14
N ALA A 123 -38.78 23.93 -26.08
CA ALA A 123 -39.76 23.40 -27.02
C ALA A 123 -39.36 23.72 -28.48
N PRO A 124 -39.58 22.80 -29.42
CA PRO A 124 -39.26 23.04 -30.83
C PRO A 124 -40.16 24.16 -31.37
N THR A 125 -39.56 25.30 -31.70
CA THR A 125 -40.23 26.36 -32.46
C THR A 125 -40.56 25.85 -33.85
N ALA A 126 -41.86 25.78 -34.15
CA ALA A 126 -42.39 25.56 -35.50
C ALA A 126 -41.79 26.61 -36.46
N LYS A 127 -41.21 26.13 -37.57
CA LYS A 127 -40.87 26.96 -38.72
C LYS A 127 -42.06 26.99 -39.69
N SER A 128 -42.18 28.16 -40.30
CA SER A 128 -43.22 28.71 -41.17
C SER A 128 -43.69 27.83 -42.31
#